data_AF-U6KFS3-F1
#
_entry.id   AF-U6KFS3-F1
#
_cell.length_a   1.000
_cell.length_b   1.000
_cell.length_c   1.000
_cell.angle_alpha   90.00
_cell.angle_beta   90.00
_cell.angle_gamma   90.00
#
_symmetry.space_group_name_H-M   'P 1'
#
loop_
_entity.id
_entity.type
_entity.pdbx_description
1 polymer ?
#
loop_
_entity_poly.entity_id
_entity_poly.type
_entity_poly.pdbx_seq_one_letter_code
_entity_poly.pdbx_strand_id
1 'polypeptide(L)'
;MDDGFHRPPSPDPFNDGTDPIPGAGQPLPEPHPPVTLTKEEVEERASEMQQVAELINKGMEGRSNEAAGGRSLRGLLRQGFECRQKNKGAEFGPDVPQDLVDKFRKLVDEMEKFLYVHYGVGSKPDGVDPNPIVEFLKESESDRADAEGQ
;
A
#
# COMPACT_ATOMS: atom_id res chain seq x y z
N MET A 1 27.96 -3.80 34.46
CA MET A 1 26.64 -3.16 34.33
C MET A 1 26.38 -3.17 32.84
N ASP A 2 25.44 -4.00 32.42
CA ASP A 2 25.10 -4.24 31.02
C ASP A 2 23.98 -3.25 30.68
N ASP A 3 24.32 -2.16 30.00
CA ASP A 3 23.38 -1.10 29.65
C ASP A 3 22.40 -1.63 28.59
N GLY A 4 21.27 -2.12 29.09
CA GLY A 4 20.13 -2.52 28.29
C GLY A 4 19.67 -1.41 27.33
N PHE A 5 19.14 -1.86 26.19
CA PHE A 5 18.42 -1.05 25.19
C PHE A 5 19.25 -0.31 24.13
N HIS A 6 20.09 -1.06 23.41
CA HIS A 6 20.24 -0.83 21.98
C HIS A 6 20.03 -2.15 21.22
N ARG A 7 18.77 -2.66 21.20
CA ARG A 7 18.42 -3.55 20.09
C ARG A 7 18.39 -2.66 18.85
N PRO A 8 19.20 -2.92 17.81
CA PRO A 8 18.94 -2.31 16.52
C PRO A 8 17.48 -2.64 16.16
N PRO A 9 16.72 -1.72 15.54
CA PRO A 9 15.39 -2.06 15.05
C PRO A 9 15.53 -3.34 14.23
N SER A 10 14.68 -4.33 14.50
CA SER A 10 14.68 -5.58 13.74
C SER A 10 14.74 -5.19 12.26
N PRO A 11 15.75 -5.66 11.50
CA PRO A 11 15.82 -5.37 10.08
C PRO A 11 14.48 -5.75 9.49
N ASP A 12 13.84 -4.79 8.81
CA ASP A 12 12.57 -5.02 8.16
C ASP A 12 12.77 -6.22 7.22
N PRO A 13 12.12 -7.38 7.45
CA PRO A 13 12.37 -8.60 6.69
C PRO A 13 12.01 -8.47 5.21
N PHE A 14 11.41 -7.34 4.83
CA PHE A 14 11.04 -6.96 3.46
C PHE A 14 11.98 -5.89 2.87
N ASN A 15 13.04 -5.52 3.58
CA ASN A 15 14.10 -4.63 3.12
C ASN A 15 15.30 -5.42 2.54
N ASP A 16 15.03 -6.52 1.82
CA ASP A 16 16.05 -7.41 1.23
C ASP A 16 16.77 -6.79 0.01
N GLY A 17 16.51 -5.52 -0.30
CA GLY A 17 17.27 -4.77 -1.29
C GLY A 17 17.01 -5.15 -2.75
N THR A 18 16.12 -6.10 -3.02
CA THR A 18 16.12 -6.83 -4.31
C THR A 18 15.60 -6.02 -5.49
N ASP A 19 14.61 -5.14 -5.29
CA ASP A 19 14.17 -4.20 -6.34
C ASP A 19 13.89 -2.80 -5.77
N PRO A 20 14.54 -1.74 -6.26
CA PRO A 20 14.19 -0.38 -5.90
C PRO A 20 12.84 -0.01 -6.53
N ILE A 21 11.97 0.63 -5.74
CA ILE A 21 10.80 1.32 -6.30
C ILE A 21 11.34 2.36 -7.30
N PRO A 22 10.82 2.40 -8.55
CA PRO A 22 11.26 3.36 -9.55
C PRO A 22 11.12 4.82 -9.09
N GLY A 23 11.80 5.73 -9.79
CA GLY A 23 11.64 7.17 -9.55
C GLY A 23 10.30 7.71 -10.06
N ALA A 24 9.87 8.85 -9.53
CA ALA A 24 8.64 9.52 -9.99
C ALA A 24 8.61 9.71 -11.52
N GLY A 25 7.47 9.40 -12.14
CA GLY A 25 7.27 9.45 -13.59
C GLY A 25 7.85 8.26 -14.36
N GLN A 26 8.53 7.33 -13.69
CA GLN A 26 8.95 6.07 -14.32
C GLN A 26 7.80 5.05 -14.28
N PRO A 27 7.69 4.17 -15.30
CA PRO A 27 6.75 3.07 -15.25
C PRO A 27 7.12 2.09 -14.12
N LEU A 28 6.10 1.43 -13.55
CA LEU A 28 6.35 0.26 -12.72
C LEU A 28 6.98 -0.85 -13.58
N PRO A 29 7.96 -1.61 -13.07
CA PRO A 29 8.54 -2.71 -13.80
C PRO A 29 7.49 -3.79 -14.11
N GLU A 30 7.85 -4.68 -15.03
CA GLU A 30 7.03 -5.85 -15.31
C GLU A 30 6.87 -6.69 -14.04
N PRO A 31 5.66 -7.22 -13.79
CA PRO A 31 5.44 -8.10 -12.66
C PRO A 31 6.27 -9.38 -12.81
N HIS A 32 6.46 -10.08 -11.70
CA HIS A 32 7.11 -11.40 -11.73
C HIS A 32 6.29 -12.38 -12.58
N PRO A 33 6.92 -13.48 -13.04
CA PRO A 33 6.24 -14.50 -13.81
C PRO A 33 4.94 -14.94 -13.14
N PRO A 34 3.86 -15.14 -13.92
CA PRO A 34 2.58 -15.53 -13.40
C PRO A 34 2.70 -16.84 -12.62
N VAL A 35 2.04 -16.88 -11.46
CA VAL A 35 1.88 -18.10 -10.67
C VAL A 35 0.40 -18.43 -10.60
N THR A 36 0.06 -19.71 -10.73
CA THR A 36 -1.31 -20.16 -10.54
C THR A 36 -1.58 -20.36 -9.05
N LEU A 37 -2.52 -19.60 -8.51
CA LEU A 37 -2.89 -19.65 -7.09
C LEU A 37 -4.12 -20.53 -6.87
N THR A 38 -4.04 -21.35 -5.83
CA THR A 38 -5.18 -22.07 -5.27
C THR A 38 -6.05 -21.14 -4.42
N LYS A 39 -7.28 -21.57 -4.09
CA LYS A 39 -8.20 -20.76 -3.28
C LYS A 39 -7.58 -20.32 -1.95
N GLU A 40 -6.93 -21.25 -1.24
CA GLU A 40 -6.31 -20.97 0.06
C GLU A 40 -5.17 -19.94 -0.08
N GLU A 41 -4.33 -20.06 -1.12
CA GLU A 41 -3.26 -19.09 -1.40
C GLU A 41 -3.80 -17.71 -1.77
N VAL A 42 -4.92 -17.64 -2.49
CA VAL A 42 -5.58 -16.37 -2.82
C VAL A 42 -6.11 -15.72 -1.55
N GLU A 43 -6.75 -16.48 -0.66
CA GLU A 43 -7.28 -15.95 0.61
C GLU A 43 -6.15 -15.46 1.53
N GLU A 44 -5.07 -16.24 1.66
CA GLU A 44 -3.90 -15.87 2.46
C GLU A 44 -3.26 -14.58 1.94
N ARG A 45 -2.93 -14.53 0.65
CA ARG A 45 -2.30 -13.36 0.04
C ARG A 45 -3.22 -12.15 0.00
N ALA A 46 -4.53 -12.33 -0.17
CA ALA A 46 -5.49 -11.23 -0.05
C ALA A 46 -5.50 -10.65 1.36
N SER A 47 -5.49 -11.49 2.40
CA SER A 47 -5.42 -11.05 3.79
C SER A 47 -4.13 -10.27 4.08
N GLU A 48 -2.98 -10.75 3.57
CA GLU A 48 -1.71 -10.03 3.70
C GLU A 48 -1.75 -8.67 3.01
N MET A 49 -2.24 -8.61 1.76
CA MET A 49 -2.36 -7.35 1.03
C MET A 49 -3.31 -6.38 1.74
N GLN A 50 -4.44 -6.85 2.25
CA GLN A 50 -5.38 -6.01 2.99
C GLN A 50 -4.71 -5.42 4.25
N GLN A 51 -3.99 -6.23 5.03
CA GLN A 51 -3.27 -5.74 6.21
C GLN A 51 -2.22 -4.68 5.86
N VAL A 52 -1.49 -4.86 4.75
CA VAL A 52 -0.52 -3.88 4.26
C VAL A 52 -1.23 -2.58 3.86
N ALA A 53 -2.35 -2.65 3.15
CA ALA A 53 -3.13 -1.48 2.75
C ALA A 53 -3.63 -0.70 3.96
N GLU A 54 -4.17 -1.38 4.97
CA GLU A 54 -4.63 -0.75 6.21
C GLU A 54 -3.49 -0.04 6.95
N LEU A 55 -2.30 -0.64 7.00
CA LEU A 55 -1.14 -0.02 7.64
C LEU A 55 -0.61 1.18 6.85
N ILE A 56 -0.63 1.11 5.51
CA ILE A 56 -0.27 2.25 4.65
C ILE A 56 -1.23 3.41 4.90
N ASN A 57 -2.55 3.16 4.86
CA ASN A 57 -3.56 4.18 5.13
C ASN A 57 -3.36 4.83 6.51
N LYS A 58 -3.23 4.02 7.56
CA LYS A 58 -2.97 4.53 8.92
C LYS A 58 -1.66 5.31 9.02
N GLY A 59 -0.62 4.88 8.31
CA GLY A 59 0.65 5.59 8.23
C GLY A 59 0.55 6.93 7.48
N MET A 60 -0.29 7.02 6.46
CA MET A 60 -0.58 8.26 5.73
C MET A 60 -1.42 9.23 6.57
N GLU A 61 -2.45 8.74 7.25
CA GLU A 61 -3.36 9.55 8.08
C GLU A 61 -2.67 10.04 9.36
N GLY A 62 -1.99 9.15 10.09
CA GLY A 62 -1.37 9.46 11.37
C GLY A 62 -0.01 10.17 11.28
N ARG A 63 0.60 10.20 10.08
CA ARG A 63 1.98 10.69 9.82
C ARG A 63 3.02 10.23 10.85
N SER A 64 2.81 9.08 11.48
CA SER A 64 3.66 8.55 12.54
C SER A 64 3.83 7.05 12.42
N ASN A 65 5.02 6.57 12.80
CA ASN A 65 5.35 5.14 12.74
C ASN A 65 4.51 4.33 13.76
N GLU A 66 4.08 4.95 14.86
CA GLU A 66 3.21 4.31 15.86
C GLU A 66 1.83 3.98 15.28
N ALA A 67 1.23 4.89 14.50
CA ALA A 67 -0.03 4.64 13.80
C ALA A 67 0.09 3.50 12.76
N ALA A 68 1.28 3.34 12.18
CA ALA A 68 1.62 2.32 11.20
C ALA A 68 2.11 0.99 11.83
N GLY A 69 1.73 0.72 13.08
CA GLY A 69 2.08 -0.53 13.79
C GLY A 69 3.57 -0.66 14.10
N GLY A 70 4.27 0.46 14.31
CA GLY A 70 5.71 0.52 14.54
C GLY A 70 6.57 0.43 13.27
N ARG A 71 5.95 0.37 12.08
CA ARG A 71 6.66 0.32 10.80
C ARG A 71 6.74 1.69 10.14
N SER A 72 7.77 1.91 9.34
CA SER A 72 7.89 3.14 8.55
C SER A 72 6.99 3.09 7.32
N LEU A 73 6.35 4.20 6.97
CA LEU A 73 5.53 4.30 5.75
C LEU A 73 6.30 3.89 4.49
N ARG A 74 7.59 4.22 4.42
CA ARG A 74 8.50 3.78 3.35
C ARG A 74 8.63 2.25 3.26
N GLY A 75 8.77 1.58 4.40
CA GLY A 75 8.84 0.11 4.46
C GLY A 75 7.52 -0.54 4.02
N LEU A 76 6.38 0.03 4.44
CA LEU A 76 5.06 -0.45 4.05
C LEU A 76 4.78 -0.27 2.55
N LEU A 77 5.15 0.87 1.97
CA LEU A 77 5.02 1.09 0.52
C LEU A 77 5.94 0.14 -0.27
N ARG A 78 7.13 -0.17 0.25
CA ARG A 78 8.01 -1.19 -0.33
C ARG A 78 7.34 -2.57 -0.30
N GLN A 79 6.73 -2.94 0.82
CA GLN A 79 5.97 -4.19 0.92
C GLN A 79 4.80 -4.21 -0.08
N GLY A 80 4.08 -3.09 -0.24
CA GLY A 80 3.03 -2.95 -1.26
C GLY A 80 3.55 -3.14 -2.69
N PHE A 81 4.74 -2.61 -2.99
CA PHE A 81 5.42 -2.83 -4.27
C PHE A 81 5.76 -4.30 -4.51
N GLU A 82 6.30 -5.00 -3.51
CA GLU A 82 6.58 -6.43 -3.62
C GLU A 82 5.31 -7.27 -3.78
N CYS A 83 4.24 -6.94 -3.04
CA CYS A 83 2.93 -7.57 -3.21
C CYS A 83 2.45 -7.41 -4.66
N ARG A 84 2.52 -6.21 -5.22
CA ARG A 84 2.18 -5.97 -6.63
C ARG A 84 3.03 -6.82 -7.58
N GLN A 85 4.35 -6.84 -7.39
CA GLN A 85 5.26 -7.60 -8.25
C GLN A 85 4.90 -9.09 -8.29
N LYS A 86 4.56 -9.68 -7.14
CA LYS A 86 4.24 -11.11 -7.03
C LYS A 86 2.82 -11.47 -7.48
N ASN A 87 1.88 -10.54 -7.40
CA ASN A 87 0.45 -10.85 -7.50
C ASN A 87 -0.26 -10.27 -8.73
N LYS A 88 0.28 -9.24 -9.40
CA LYS A 88 -0.38 -8.63 -10.56
C LYS A 88 -0.52 -9.59 -11.75
N GLY A 89 0.46 -10.48 -11.93
CA GLY A 89 0.41 -11.52 -12.95
C GLY A 89 -0.27 -12.82 -12.48
N ALA A 90 -0.83 -12.90 -11.28
CA ALA A 90 -1.35 -14.16 -10.76
C ALA A 90 -2.50 -14.71 -11.61
N GLU A 91 -2.42 -16.01 -11.89
CA GLU A 91 -3.51 -16.80 -12.46
C GLU A 91 -4.24 -17.51 -11.33
N PHE A 92 -5.50 -17.87 -11.55
CA PHE A 92 -6.35 -18.45 -10.52
C PHE A 92 -6.79 -19.85 -10.93
N GLY A 93 -6.69 -20.80 -10.00
CA GLY A 93 -7.20 -22.15 -10.20
C GLY A 93 -8.71 -22.17 -10.47
N PRO A 94 -9.23 -23.25 -11.08
CA PRO A 94 -10.65 -23.36 -11.45
C PRO A 94 -11.60 -23.33 -10.25
N ASP A 95 -11.11 -23.67 -9.06
CA ASP A 95 -11.87 -23.71 -7.80
C ASP A 95 -11.92 -22.34 -7.08
N VAL A 96 -11.27 -21.30 -7.62
CA VAL A 96 -11.28 -19.96 -7.03
C VAL A 96 -12.54 -19.22 -7.47
N PRO A 97 -13.42 -18.81 -6.54
CA PRO A 97 -14.62 -18.07 -6.89
C PRO A 97 -14.27 -16.70 -7.47
N GLN A 98 -15.00 -16.27 -8.50
CA GLN A 98 -14.73 -15.00 -9.21
C GLN A 98 -14.77 -13.79 -8.27
N ASP A 99 -15.68 -13.76 -7.29
CA ASP A 99 -15.74 -12.68 -6.29
C ASP A 99 -14.44 -12.52 -5.50
N LEU A 100 -13.74 -13.63 -5.23
CA LEU A 100 -12.45 -13.62 -4.54
C LEU A 100 -11.34 -13.13 -5.47
N VAL A 101 -11.37 -13.53 -6.74
CA VAL A 101 -10.46 -13.02 -7.79
C VAL A 101 -10.61 -11.50 -7.93
N ASP A 102 -11.83 -11.00 -7.98
CA ASP A 102 -12.09 -9.57 -8.14
C ASP A 102 -11.63 -8.77 -6.93
N LYS A 103 -11.85 -9.27 -5.71
CA LYS A 103 -11.30 -8.67 -4.47
C LYS A 103 -9.78 -8.66 -4.48
N PHE A 104 -9.16 -9.78 -4.86
CA PHE A 104 -7.72 -9.89 -4.93
C PHE A 104 -7.12 -8.87 -5.91
N ARG A 105 -7.70 -8.76 -7.12
CA ARG A 105 -7.26 -7.78 -8.12
C ARG A 105 -7.43 -6.34 -7.63
N LYS A 106 -8.54 -6.02 -6.97
CA LYS A 106 -8.73 -4.70 -6.35
C LYS A 106 -7.66 -4.35 -5.32
N LEU A 107 -7.25 -5.32 -4.50
CA LEU A 107 -6.16 -5.11 -3.55
C LEU A 107 -4.81 -4.85 -4.25
N VAL A 108 -4.54 -5.54 -5.35
CA VAL A 108 -3.34 -5.26 -6.18
C VAL A 108 -3.39 -3.84 -6.77
N ASP A 109 -4.55 -3.42 -7.29
CA ASP A 109 -4.75 -2.06 -7.81
C ASP A 109 -4.59 -1.00 -6.71
N GLU A 110 -5.05 -1.31 -5.49
CA GLU A 110 -4.89 -0.44 -4.32
C GLU A 110 -3.41 -0.24 -3.97
N MET A 111 -2.59 -1.30 -4.07
CA MET A 111 -1.13 -1.17 -3.91
C MET A 111 -0.52 -0.25 -4.98
N GLU A 112 -0.93 -0.38 -6.25
CA GLU A 112 -0.47 0.52 -7.31
C GLU A 112 -0.88 1.97 -7.06
N LYS A 113 -2.09 2.18 -6.52
CA LYS A 113 -2.56 3.51 -6.12
C LYS A 113 -1.68 4.13 -5.04
N PHE A 114 -1.33 3.39 -3.99
CA PHE A 114 -0.43 3.91 -2.95
C PHE A 114 0.94 4.30 -3.50
N LEU A 115 1.49 3.49 -4.40
CA LEU A 115 2.76 3.78 -5.07
C LEU A 115 2.68 5.02 -5.97
N TYR A 116 1.59 5.18 -6.72
CA TYR A 116 1.37 6.36 -7.55
C TYR A 116 1.22 7.62 -6.68
N VAL A 117 0.39 7.57 -5.64
CA VAL A 117 0.12 8.71 -4.76
C VAL A 117 1.37 9.17 -4.02
N HIS A 118 2.21 8.23 -3.54
CA HIS A 118 3.34 8.57 -2.69
C HIS A 118 4.66 8.74 -3.46
N TYR A 119 4.87 7.98 -4.53
CA TYR A 119 6.11 8.04 -5.32
C TYR A 119 5.92 8.64 -6.71
N GLY A 120 4.68 8.84 -7.18
CA GLY A 120 4.42 9.31 -8.54
C GLY A 120 4.81 8.29 -9.61
N VAL A 121 4.88 7.00 -9.26
CA VAL A 121 5.38 5.92 -10.12
C VAL A 121 4.21 5.20 -10.79
N GLY A 122 4.40 4.77 -12.03
CA GLY A 122 3.38 4.05 -12.79
C GLY A 122 2.40 5.00 -13.51
N SER A 123 1.25 4.44 -13.91
CA SER A 123 0.20 5.20 -14.60
C SER A 123 -0.80 5.74 -13.59
N LYS A 124 -1.39 6.91 -13.89
CA LYS A 124 -2.49 7.47 -13.10
C LYS A 124 -3.60 6.40 -13.00
N PRO A 125 -3.94 5.92 -11.80
CA PRO A 125 -5.10 5.04 -11.65
C PRO A 125 -6.35 5.79 -12.11
N ASP A 126 -7.25 5.12 -12.81
CA ASP A 126 -8.53 5.71 -13.20
C ASP A 126 -9.26 6.27 -11.94
N GLY A 127 -9.58 7.56 -11.97
CA GLY A 127 -10.25 8.24 -10.86
C GLY A 127 -9.37 8.68 -9.68
N VAL A 128 -8.03 8.67 -9.80
CA VAL A 128 -7.12 9.15 -8.74
C VAL A 128 -6.31 10.34 -9.22
N ASP A 129 -6.66 11.55 -8.78
CA ASP A 129 -5.80 12.72 -8.96
C ASP A 129 -4.54 12.63 -8.10
N PRO A 130 -3.35 13.03 -8.60
CA PRO A 130 -2.06 12.85 -7.92
C PRO A 130 -1.88 13.69 -6.65
N ASN A 131 -2.95 14.09 -5.95
CA ASN A 131 -2.85 14.96 -4.80
C ASN A 131 -3.95 14.70 -3.75
N PRO A 132 -3.78 13.73 -2.82
CA PRO A 132 -4.72 13.55 -1.71
C PRO A 132 -4.59 14.63 -0.63
N ILE A 133 -3.51 15.43 -0.63
CA ILE A 133 -3.26 16.43 0.42
C ILE A 133 -4.13 17.68 0.22
N VAL A 134 -4.58 17.96 -1.00
CA VAL A 134 -5.30 19.22 -1.29
C VAL A 134 -6.81 19.11 -1.10
N GLU A 135 -7.42 17.93 -1.21
CA GLU A 135 -8.88 17.80 -0.96
C GLU A 135 -9.24 17.80 0.53
N PHE A 136 -8.39 17.23 1.40
CA PHE A 136 -8.66 17.23 2.85
C PHE A 136 -8.60 18.63 3.49
N LEU A 137 -7.87 19.57 2.85
CA LEU A 137 -7.83 20.97 3.29
C LEU A 137 -9.03 21.78 2.83
N LYS A 138 -9.74 21.37 1.76
CA LYS A 138 -10.96 22.08 1.33
C LYS A 138 -12.20 21.70 2.15
N GLU A 139 -12.27 20.47 2.64
CA GLU A 139 -13.41 20.05 3.47
C GLU A 139 -13.33 20.59 4.91
N SER A 140 -12.14 20.99 5.37
CA SER A 140 -11.93 21.57 6.71
C SER A 140 -12.16 23.09 6.79
N GLU A 141 -12.32 23.79 5.66
CA GLU A 141 -12.59 25.24 5.63
C GLU A 141 -14.07 25.61 5.41
N SER A 142 -14.96 24.66 5.11
CA SER A 142 -16.41 24.94 4.94
C SER A 142 -17.24 24.89 6.22
N ASP A 143 -16.71 24.44 7.35
CA ASP A 143 -17.49 24.33 8.61
C ASP A 143 -17.30 25.54 9.56
N ARG A 144 -16.51 26.55 9.19
CA ARG A 144 -16.20 27.70 10.07
C ARG A 144 -16.87 29.02 9.68
N ALA A 145 -17.94 28.97 8.89
CA ALA A 145 -18.69 30.14 8.45
C ALA A 145 -20.17 30.09 8.83
N ASP A 146 -20.51 29.70 10.07
CA ASP A 146 -21.89 29.91 10.59
C ASP A 146 -21.96 30.11 12.12
N ALA A 147 -20.89 30.68 12.70
CA ALA A 147 -20.84 30.96 14.13
C ALA A 147 -20.51 32.43 14.45
N GLU A 148 -21.00 33.38 13.67
CA GLU A 148 -21.11 34.79 14.07
C GLU A 148 -22.39 35.39 13.48
N GLY A 149 -23.49 35.25 14.21
CA GLY A 149 -24.77 35.75 13.72
C GLY A 149 -25.94 35.62 14.68
N GLN A 150 -25.77 35.90 15.98
CA GLN A 150 -26.84 36.41 16.86
C GLN A 150 -26.27 37.35 17.92
#